data_AF-A0A1H4PC20-F1
#
_entry.id   AF-A0A1H4PC20-F1
#
_cell.length_a   1.000
_cell.length_b   1.000
_cell.length_c   1.000
_cell.angle_alpha   90.00
_cell.angle_beta   90.00
_cell.angle_gamma   90.00
#
_symmetry.space_group_name_H-M   'P 1'
#
loop_
_entity.id
_entity.type
_entity.pdbx_description
1 polymer ?
#
loop_
_entity_poly.entity_id
_entity_poly.type
_entity_poly.pdbx_seq_one_letter_code
_entity_poly.pdbx_strand_id
1 'polypeptide(L)'
;MKVGVPKEIKNNEFRVGLVPSSVRELVLHGHEVVVETNAGIGAGLSDAEYVEAGARIVATAEEVFGAAEMIVKVKEPQAVERARLKAGQVLFTYLHLAPDPEQTHDLIKSGVTAIAYETVTAANGSLPLLTPMSEVAGRMAAQVGAHYLERSAGGRGILIGGVPGVAPASVVILGGGVSGTHAATIAVGMGARVTIVDRSLDVLRRLSVQFGTSIETVYSTRDAVERLVVDADLVIGTVLIPGAAAPKLVTAAMVKRMKPGSVLVDVSIDQGGCFETSHATTHAEPVFIVDGVIHYCVANMPGGVARTSTFALNNATLPFVLAIADKGWKRAVSEDPHLKAGLNVHAGKLTYAAVGEALGIKTTAADLAIAA
;
A
#
# COMPACT_ATOMS: atom_id res chain seq x y z
N MET A 1 -18.49 -5.89 -20.90
CA MET A 1 -18.71 -4.63 -20.18
C MET A 1 -17.71 -3.57 -20.61
N LYS A 2 -17.93 -2.31 -20.25
CA LYS A 2 -17.00 -1.19 -20.45
C LYS A 2 -16.19 -0.91 -19.18
N VAL A 3 -14.88 -1.07 -19.26
CA VAL A 3 -13.94 -0.81 -18.15
C VAL A 3 -13.21 0.50 -18.39
N GLY A 4 -13.22 1.38 -17.39
CA GLY A 4 -12.59 2.71 -17.43
C GLY A 4 -11.34 2.79 -16.57
N VAL A 5 -10.29 3.43 -17.08
CA VAL A 5 -9.03 3.67 -16.38
C VAL A 5 -8.69 5.16 -16.47
N PRO A 6 -9.11 5.97 -15.47
CA PRO A 6 -8.74 7.38 -15.43
C PRO A 6 -7.28 7.52 -15.00
N LYS A 7 -6.69 8.67 -15.32
CA LYS A 7 -5.38 9.07 -14.81
C LYS A 7 -5.47 9.33 -13.31
N GLU A 8 -4.49 8.88 -12.55
CA GLU A 8 -4.42 9.22 -11.13
C GLU A 8 -4.08 10.72 -10.95
N ILE A 9 -4.82 11.37 -10.04
CA ILE A 9 -4.69 12.82 -9.78
C ILE A 9 -4.24 13.13 -8.35
N LYS A 10 -4.07 12.12 -7.50
CA LYS A 10 -3.49 12.33 -6.16
C LYS A 10 -2.03 12.76 -6.32
N ASN A 11 -1.59 13.71 -5.49
CA ASN A 11 -0.23 14.25 -5.56
C ASN A 11 0.83 13.13 -5.48
N ASN A 12 1.81 13.16 -6.39
CA ASN A 12 2.86 12.15 -6.52
C ASN A 12 2.36 10.70 -6.63
N GLU A 13 1.19 10.49 -7.24
CA GLU A 13 0.72 9.19 -7.66
C GLU A 13 1.04 8.98 -9.15
N PHE A 14 2.00 8.11 -9.44
CA PHE A 14 2.47 7.84 -10.80
C PHE A 14 2.04 6.46 -11.31
N ARG A 15 1.35 5.67 -10.47
CA ARG A 15 0.79 4.37 -10.88
C ARG A 15 -0.50 4.58 -11.69
N VAL A 16 -0.97 3.50 -12.31
CA VAL A 16 -2.21 3.44 -13.09
C VAL A 16 -3.02 2.19 -12.76
N GLY A 17 -4.35 2.29 -12.87
CA GLY A 17 -5.29 1.23 -12.49
C GLY A 17 -5.13 -0.07 -13.28
N LEU A 18 -4.88 0.03 -14.60
CA LEU A 18 -4.62 -1.11 -15.46
C LEU A 18 -3.37 -0.93 -16.32
N VAL A 19 -2.56 -1.99 -16.45
CA VAL A 19 -1.44 -2.06 -17.41
C VAL A 19 -1.90 -2.59 -18.78
N PRO A 20 -1.14 -2.35 -19.87
CA PRO A 20 -1.46 -2.88 -21.19
C PRO A 20 -1.73 -4.39 -21.23
N SER A 21 -1.00 -5.22 -20.47
CA SER A 21 -1.27 -6.66 -20.42
C SER A 21 -2.63 -6.99 -19.78
N SER A 22 -3.03 -6.27 -18.72
CA SER A 22 -4.35 -6.42 -18.10
C SER A 22 -5.48 -5.92 -19.02
N VAL A 23 -5.22 -4.86 -19.79
CA VAL A 23 -6.13 -4.39 -20.85
C VAL A 23 -6.31 -5.46 -21.91
N ARG A 24 -5.22 -6.08 -22.35
CA ARG A 24 -5.26 -7.13 -23.38
C ARG A 24 -6.11 -8.32 -22.93
N GLU A 25 -5.99 -8.77 -21.67
CA GLU A 25 -6.82 -9.84 -21.12
C GLU A 25 -8.32 -9.47 -21.12
N LEU A 26 -8.67 -8.26 -20.68
CA LEU A 26 -10.06 -7.76 -20.73
C LEU A 26 -10.62 -7.76 -22.16
N VAL A 27 -9.83 -7.31 -23.13
CA VAL A 27 -10.23 -7.29 -24.55
C VAL A 27 -10.42 -8.70 -25.10
N LEU A 28 -9.54 -9.64 -24.74
CA LEU A 28 -9.67 -11.05 -25.14
C LEU A 28 -10.92 -11.71 -24.53
N HIS A 29 -11.35 -11.26 -23.35
CA HIS A 29 -12.62 -11.65 -22.72
C HIS A 29 -13.85 -10.94 -23.33
N GLY A 30 -13.67 -10.15 -24.40
CA GLY A 30 -14.75 -9.46 -25.10
C GLY A 30 -15.25 -8.21 -24.37
N HIS A 31 -14.42 -7.60 -23.53
CA HIS A 31 -14.73 -6.32 -22.88
C HIS A 31 -14.11 -5.14 -23.63
N GLU A 32 -14.74 -3.97 -23.48
CA GLU A 32 -14.20 -2.72 -24.01
C GLU A 32 -13.44 -2.00 -22.90
N VAL A 33 -12.25 -1.50 -23.20
CA VAL A 33 -11.45 -0.74 -22.23
C VAL A 33 -11.27 0.69 -22.73
N VAL A 34 -11.56 1.66 -21.87
CA VAL A 34 -11.42 3.09 -22.12
C VAL A 34 -10.39 3.65 -21.15
N VAL A 35 -9.33 4.27 -21.68
CA VAL A 35 -8.21 4.78 -20.88
C VAL A 35 -8.05 6.27 -21.12
N GLU A 36 -7.90 7.07 -20.07
CA GLU A 36 -7.57 8.47 -20.21
C GLU A 36 -6.16 8.64 -20.80
N THR A 37 -6.01 9.59 -21.72
CA THR A 37 -4.70 9.92 -22.30
C THR A 37 -3.67 10.20 -21.21
N ASN A 38 -2.48 9.64 -21.37
CA ASN A 38 -1.36 9.73 -20.43
C ASN A 38 -1.65 9.15 -19.03
N ALA A 39 -2.67 8.29 -18.86
CA ALA A 39 -2.92 7.65 -17.56
C ALA A 39 -1.74 6.80 -17.08
N GLY A 40 -1.08 6.07 -17.99
CA GLY A 40 0.05 5.19 -17.66
C GLY A 40 1.43 5.83 -17.74
N ILE A 41 1.55 7.10 -18.13
CA ILE A 41 2.86 7.70 -18.46
C ILE A 41 3.81 7.71 -17.27
N GLY A 42 3.28 7.89 -16.05
CA GLY A 42 4.05 7.86 -14.79
C GLY A 42 4.66 6.49 -14.47
N ALA A 43 4.10 5.41 -15.02
CA ALA A 43 4.63 4.05 -14.93
C ALA A 43 5.50 3.67 -16.15
N GLY A 44 5.72 4.62 -17.07
CA GLY A 44 6.41 4.39 -18.34
C GLY A 44 5.60 3.51 -19.29
N LEU A 45 4.29 3.78 -19.38
CA LEU A 45 3.33 3.10 -20.26
C LEU A 45 2.64 4.16 -21.13
N SER A 46 2.93 4.15 -22.41
CA SER A 46 2.42 5.13 -23.38
C SER A 46 1.01 4.81 -23.86
N ASP A 47 0.30 5.83 -24.35
CA ASP A 47 -1.02 5.66 -24.98
C ASP A 47 -0.98 4.67 -26.16
N ALA A 48 0.14 4.63 -26.90
CA ALA A 48 0.33 3.69 -28.00
C ALA A 48 0.31 2.22 -27.54
N GLU A 49 0.94 1.91 -26.40
CA GLU A 49 0.92 0.56 -25.82
C GLU A 49 -0.50 0.15 -25.39
N TYR A 50 -1.30 1.09 -24.89
CA TYR A 50 -2.72 0.84 -24.58
C TYR A 50 -3.56 0.59 -25.84
N VAL A 51 -3.35 1.37 -26.90
CA VAL A 51 -4.01 1.15 -28.20
C VAL A 51 -3.65 -0.21 -28.78
N GLU A 52 -2.37 -0.60 -28.74
CA GLU A 52 -1.90 -1.92 -29.21
C GLU A 52 -2.54 -3.06 -28.39
N ALA A 53 -2.74 -2.87 -27.09
CA ALA A 53 -3.45 -3.81 -26.23
C ALA A 53 -4.96 -3.90 -26.53
N GLY A 54 -5.52 -2.95 -27.29
CA GLY A 54 -6.92 -2.90 -27.69
C GLY A 54 -7.80 -1.92 -26.90
N ALA A 55 -7.21 -1.04 -26.09
CA ALA A 55 -7.96 0.03 -25.44
C ALA A 55 -8.27 1.19 -26.38
N ARG A 56 -9.36 1.89 -26.08
CA ARG A 56 -9.70 3.19 -26.66
C ARG A 56 -9.19 4.31 -25.75
N ILE A 57 -8.34 5.17 -26.28
CA ILE A 57 -7.88 6.37 -25.57
C ILE A 57 -8.94 7.47 -25.64
N VAL A 58 -9.17 8.17 -24.54
CA VAL A 58 -10.04 9.37 -24.45
C VAL A 58 -9.28 10.55 -23.87
N ALA A 59 -9.74 11.76 -24.18
CA ALA A 59 -9.01 12.98 -23.83
C ALA A 59 -9.19 13.38 -22.35
N THR A 60 -10.31 13.01 -21.74
CA THR A 60 -10.68 13.51 -20.41
C THR A 60 -11.14 12.40 -19.45
N ALA A 61 -10.91 12.62 -18.16
CA ALA A 61 -11.49 11.80 -17.10
C ALA A 61 -13.02 11.75 -17.19
N GLU A 62 -13.68 12.84 -17.56
CA GLU A 62 -15.14 12.88 -17.72
C GLU A 62 -15.65 11.84 -18.72
N GLU A 63 -14.96 11.67 -19.85
CA GLU A 63 -15.29 10.64 -20.84
C GLU A 63 -15.13 9.22 -20.27
N VAL A 64 -14.08 8.97 -19.47
CA VAL A 64 -13.87 7.68 -18.81
C VAL A 64 -15.01 7.38 -17.84
N PHE A 65 -15.26 8.29 -16.89
CA PHE A 65 -16.31 8.14 -15.88
C PHE A 65 -17.71 8.11 -16.51
N GLY A 66 -17.92 8.81 -17.63
CA GLY A 66 -19.19 8.81 -18.35
C GLY A 66 -19.51 7.47 -19.02
N ALA A 67 -18.52 6.85 -19.65
CA ALA A 67 -18.68 5.66 -20.49
C ALA A 67 -18.53 4.32 -19.75
N ALA A 68 -17.78 4.28 -18.64
CA ALA A 68 -17.45 3.03 -17.96
C ALA A 68 -18.59 2.47 -17.09
N GLU A 69 -18.72 1.15 -17.06
CA GLU A 69 -19.54 0.40 -16.09
C GLU A 69 -18.72 0.02 -14.86
N MET A 70 -17.43 -0.27 -15.05
CA MET A 70 -16.45 -0.48 -13.98
C MET A 70 -15.29 0.50 -14.13
N ILE A 71 -14.94 1.20 -13.07
CA ILE A 71 -13.78 2.08 -12.99
C ILE A 71 -12.72 1.40 -12.13
N VAL A 72 -11.54 1.20 -12.71
CA VAL A 72 -10.38 0.62 -12.01
C VAL A 72 -9.36 1.73 -11.76
N LYS A 73 -9.08 1.99 -10.50
CA LYS A 73 -8.13 3.02 -10.03
C LYS A 73 -7.10 2.43 -9.09
N VAL A 74 -6.04 3.18 -8.82
CA VAL A 74 -5.06 2.87 -7.76
C VAL A 74 -5.49 3.50 -6.45
N LYS A 75 -5.66 4.82 -6.40
CA LYS A 75 -5.97 5.57 -5.19
C LYS A 75 -7.44 5.92 -5.11
N GLU A 76 -7.84 6.29 -3.91
CA GLU A 76 -9.19 6.70 -3.62
C GLU A 76 -9.60 7.92 -4.48
N PRO A 77 -10.86 7.97 -4.95
CA PRO A 77 -11.30 9.06 -5.81
C PRO A 77 -11.26 10.40 -5.07
N GLN A 78 -10.62 11.39 -5.68
CA GLN A 78 -10.60 12.75 -5.12
C GLN A 78 -11.97 13.43 -5.29
N ALA A 79 -12.24 14.53 -4.59
CA ALA A 79 -13.56 15.17 -4.57
C ALA A 79 -14.18 15.40 -5.97
N VAL A 80 -13.37 15.85 -6.94
CA VAL A 80 -13.81 16.07 -8.33
C VAL A 80 -14.13 14.78 -9.09
N GLU A 81 -13.52 13.65 -8.71
CA GLU A 81 -13.83 12.33 -9.27
C GLU A 81 -15.07 11.73 -8.60
N ARG A 82 -15.22 11.90 -7.28
CA ARG A 82 -16.40 11.42 -6.54
C ARG A 82 -17.70 12.02 -7.05
N ALA A 83 -17.67 13.30 -7.42
CA ALA A 83 -18.80 13.99 -8.03
C ALA A 83 -19.25 13.39 -9.38
N ARG A 84 -18.40 12.58 -10.05
CA ARG A 84 -18.69 11.93 -11.33
C ARG A 84 -19.23 10.51 -11.18
N LEU A 85 -19.13 9.92 -9.99
CA LEU A 85 -19.61 8.57 -9.71
C LEU A 85 -21.15 8.55 -9.68
N LYS A 86 -21.73 7.47 -10.18
CA LYS A 86 -23.19 7.29 -10.28
C LYS A 86 -23.61 5.88 -9.93
N ALA A 87 -24.89 5.73 -9.60
CA ALA A 87 -25.52 4.43 -9.42
C ALA A 87 -25.38 3.58 -10.69
N GLY A 88 -25.21 2.27 -10.50
CA GLY A 88 -24.97 1.31 -11.59
C GLY A 88 -23.50 1.14 -12.00
N GLN A 89 -22.60 1.99 -11.51
CA GLN A 89 -21.15 1.80 -11.69
C GLN A 89 -20.52 0.98 -10.57
N VAL A 90 -19.43 0.30 -10.91
CA VAL A 90 -18.51 -0.32 -9.98
C VAL A 90 -17.25 0.55 -9.88
N LEU A 91 -16.84 0.89 -8.68
CA LEU A 91 -15.53 1.48 -8.40
C LEU A 91 -14.68 0.42 -7.70
N PHE A 92 -13.56 0.04 -8.30
CA PHE A 92 -12.62 -0.93 -7.73
C PHE A 92 -11.24 -0.29 -7.56
N THR A 93 -10.86 -0.01 -6.31
CA THR A 93 -9.65 0.76 -5.96
C THR A 93 -9.30 0.66 -4.47
N TYR A 94 -8.20 1.27 -4.01
CA TYR A 94 -8.00 1.51 -2.58
C TYR A 94 -8.92 2.63 -2.10
N LEU A 95 -9.65 2.45 -1.00
CA LEU A 95 -10.58 3.49 -0.53
C LEU A 95 -10.15 4.15 0.78
N HIS A 96 -9.69 3.38 1.76
CA HIS A 96 -9.35 3.84 3.10
C HIS A 96 -10.45 4.71 3.72
N LEU A 97 -11.68 4.19 3.76
CA LEU A 97 -12.87 4.98 4.13
C LEU A 97 -12.89 5.46 5.59
N ALA A 98 -12.39 4.65 6.54
CA ALA A 98 -12.47 4.96 7.96
C ALA A 98 -11.84 6.32 8.35
N PRO A 99 -10.65 6.71 7.84
CA PRO A 99 -10.08 8.04 8.11
C PRO A 99 -10.61 9.17 7.21
N ASP A 100 -11.49 8.91 6.23
CA ASP A 100 -12.02 9.91 5.30
C ASP A 100 -13.57 9.93 5.29
N PRO A 101 -14.19 10.66 6.25
CA PRO A 101 -15.64 10.77 6.32
C PRO A 101 -16.24 11.39 5.06
N GLU A 102 -15.62 12.42 4.48
CA GLU A 102 -16.17 13.13 3.31
C GLU A 102 -16.28 12.19 2.11
N GLN A 103 -15.21 11.43 1.82
CA GLN A 103 -15.24 10.41 0.79
C GLN A 103 -16.33 9.37 1.05
N THR A 104 -16.46 8.89 2.29
CA THR A 104 -17.47 7.89 2.64
C THR A 104 -18.88 8.39 2.35
N HIS A 105 -19.20 9.62 2.75
CA HIS A 105 -20.51 10.23 2.50
C HIS A 105 -20.76 10.44 1.00
N ASP A 106 -19.77 10.90 0.25
CA ASP A 106 -19.89 11.11 -1.20
C ASP A 106 -20.15 9.79 -1.95
N LEU A 107 -19.45 8.71 -1.58
CA LEU A 107 -19.66 7.39 -2.19
C LEU A 107 -21.05 6.85 -1.87
N ILE A 108 -21.51 6.97 -0.61
CA ILE A 108 -22.88 6.61 -0.21
C ILE A 108 -23.88 7.41 -1.05
N LYS A 109 -23.73 8.73 -1.12
CA LYS A 109 -24.63 9.63 -1.87
C LYS A 109 -24.68 9.30 -3.36
N SER A 110 -23.55 8.93 -3.97
CA SER A 110 -23.48 8.59 -5.39
C SER A 110 -24.26 7.31 -5.76
N GLY A 111 -24.48 6.42 -4.78
CA GLY A 111 -25.09 5.11 -5.00
C GLY A 111 -24.20 4.10 -5.75
N VAL A 112 -22.92 4.42 -5.97
CA VAL A 112 -21.94 3.53 -6.61
C VAL A 112 -21.77 2.22 -5.84
N THR A 113 -21.38 1.16 -6.55
CA THR A 113 -20.89 -0.07 -5.92
C THR A 113 -19.37 0.06 -5.74
N ALA A 114 -18.91 0.36 -4.52
CA ALA A 114 -17.50 0.53 -4.22
C ALA A 114 -16.92 -0.72 -3.56
N ILE A 115 -15.89 -1.30 -4.19
CA ILE A 115 -15.14 -2.45 -3.69
C ILE A 115 -13.71 -1.98 -3.37
N ALA A 116 -13.26 -2.17 -2.13
CA ALA A 116 -11.97 -1.71 -1.66
C ALA A 116 -10.91 -2.82 -1.73
N TYR A 117 -9.79 -2.55 -2.41
CA TYR A 117 -8.65 -3.47 -2.51
C TYR A 117 -8.18 -3.97 -1.14
N GLU A 118 -8.00 -3.05 -0.19
CA GLU A 118 -7.47 -3.31 1.15
C GLU A 118 -8.39 -4.14 2.05
N THR A 119 -9.62 -4.40 1.61
CA THR A 119 -10.61 -5.20 2.35
C THR A 119 -10.96 -6.51 1.66
N VAL A 120 -10.48 -6.73 0.43
CA VAL A 120 -10.50 -8.05 -0.20
C VAL A 120 -9.59 -8.98 0.58
N THR A 121 -10.10 -10.16 0.93
CA THR A 121 -9.39 -11.16 1.76
C THR A 121 -8.90 -12.34 0.93
N ALA A 122 -8.32 -13.35 1.57
CA ALA A 122 -8.00 -14.64 0.98
C ALA A 122 -8.27 -15.77 1.99
N ALA A 123 -8.30 -17.02 1.53
CA ALA A 123 -8.64 -18.18 2.36
C ALA A 123 -7.72 -18.38 3.57
N ASN A 124 -6.47 -17.90 3.46
CA ASN A 124 -5.49 -17.91 4.56
C ASN A 124 -5.61 -16.69 5.50
N GLY A 125 -6.65 -15.88 5.37
CA GLY A 125 -6.87 -14.66 6.17
C GLY A 125 -6.02 -13.46 5.77
N SER A 126 -5.23 -13.54 4.69
CA SER A 126 -4.41 -12.43 4.21
C SER A 126 -5.22 -11.41 3.39
N LEU A 127 -4.58 -10.29 3.07
CA LEU A 127 -5.11 -9.22 2.22
C LEU A 127 -4.35 -9.22 0.88
N PRO A 128 -4.74 -10.06 -0.10
CA PRO A 128 -3.94 -10.34 -1.29
C PRO A 128 -3.68 -9.11 -2.15
N LEU A 129 -4.57 -8.11 -2.12
CA LEU A 129 -4.41 -6.89 -2.89
C LEU A 129 -3.60 -5.82 -2.15
N LEU A 130 -3.32 -5.99 -0.85
CA LEU A 130 -2.43 -5.13 -0.08
C LEU A 130 -1.00 -5.71 0.00
N THR A 131 -0.86 -7.04 -0.06
CA THR A 131 0.42 -7.74 -0.01
C THR A 131 1.46 -7.17 -0.97
N PRO A 132 1.21 -7.00 -2.29
CA PRO A 132 2.21 -6.48 -3.21
C PRO A 132 2.73 -5.09 -2.84
N MET A 133 1.87 -4.23 -2.28
CA MET A 133 2.28 -2.89 -1.85
C MET A 133 3.14 -2.95 -0.58
N SER A 134 2.82 -3.87 0.34
CA SER A 134 3.65 -4.18 1.51
C SER A 134 5.03 -4.70 1.10
N GLU A 135 5.11 -5.58 0.10
CA GLU A 135 6.37 -6.09 -0.43
C GLU A 135 7.23 -4.96 -1.01
N VAL A 136 6.65 -4.10 -1.85
CA VAL A 136 7.34 -2.94 -2.42
C VAL A 136 7.83 -2.00 -1.33
N ALA A 137 6.95 -1.61 -0.39
CA ALA A 137 7.30 -0.68 0.68
C ALA A 137 8.43 -1.23 1.57
N GLY A 138 8.39 -2.52 1.92
CA GLY A 138 9.45 -3.19 2.65
C GLY A 138 10.80 -3.16 1.92
N ARG A 139 10.82 -3.48 0.62
CA ARG A 139 12.05 -3.42 -0.18
C ARG A 139 12.60 -2.00 -0.29
N MET A 140 11.72 -1.03 -0.53
CA MET A 140 12.10 0.37 -0.61
C MET A 140 12.63 0.90 0.73
N ALA A 141 12.09 0.45 1.86
CA ALA A 141 12.50 0.93 3.18
C ALA A 141 14.01 0.73 3.44
N ALA A 142 14.56 -0.41 3.03
CA ALA A 142 16.00 -0.65 3.11
C ALA A 142 16.80 0.24 2.15
N GLN A 143 16.30 0.46 0.92
CA GLN A 143 16.96 1.31 -0.08
C GLN A 143 17.00 2.79 0.35
N VAL A 144 15.86 3.34 0.78
CA VAL A 144 15.79 4.74 1.25
C VAL A 144 16.55 4.89 2.56
N GLY A 145 16.49 3.91 3.45
CA GLY A 145 17.29 3.90 4.68
C GLY A 145 18.79 3.95 4.39
N ALA A 146 19.27 3.18 3.40
CA ALA A 146 20.66 3.24 2.96
C ALA A 146 21.03 4.60 2.35
N HIS A 147 20.17 5.18 1.50
CA HIS A 147 20.41 6.50 0.94
C HIS A 147 20.53 7.58 2.03
N TYR A 148 19.58 7.60 2.99
CA TYR A 148 19.60 8.59 4.07
C TYR A 148 20.66 8.32 5.15
N LEU A 149 21.32 7.16 5.13
CA LEU A 149 22.53 6.93 5.92
C LEU A 149 23.75 7.65 5.32
N GLU A 150 23.73 8.06 4.06
CA GLU A 150 24.83 8.81 3.44
C GLU A 150 25.00 10.19 4.06
N ARG A 151 26.25 10.67 4.14
CA ARG A 151 26.55 11.98 4.73
C ARG A 151 25.98 13.14 3.91
N SER A 152 25.98 12.99 2.58
CA SER A 152 25.37 13.90 1.60
C SER A 152 23.87 14.08 1.83
N ALA A 153 23.18 13.04 2.30
CA ALA A 153 21.76 13.06 2.64
C ALA A 153 21.47 13.48 4.09
N GLY A 154 22.51 13.90 4.84
CA GLY A 154 22.41 14.33 6.24
C GLY A 154 22.69 13.23 7.27
N GLY A 155 22.82 11.97 6.82
CA GLY A 155 23.02 10.82 7.68
C GLY A 155 24.39 10.72 8.33
N ARG A 156 24.60 9.58 8.98
CA ARG A 156 25.83 9.25 9.71
C ARG A 156 27.05 9.03 8.81
N GLY A 157 26.85 8.85 7.50
CA GLY A 157 27.91 8.54 6.54
C GLY A 157 28.31 7.06 6.55
N ILE A 158 27.35 6.16 6.75
CA ILE A 158 27.60 4.71 6.82
C ILE A 158 27.18 4.06 5.51
N LEU A 159 28.11 3.33 4.89
CA LEU A 159 27.79 2.38 3.83
C LEU A 159 27.20 1.11 4.46
N ILE A 160 25.98 0.75 4.07
CA ILE A 160 25.21 -0.31 4.74
C ILE A 160 25.95 -1.66 4.84
N GLY A 161 26.67 -2.06 3.79
CA GLY A 161 27.41 -3.33 3.73
C GLY A 161 28.82 -3.27 4.28
N GLY A 162 29.32 -2.09 4.66
CA GLY A 162 30.73 -1.89 4.96
C GLY A 162 31.64 -2.29 3.78
N VAL A 163 32.90 -2.59 4.10
CA VAL A 163 33.91 -3.14 3.19
C VAL A 163 34.86 -4.02 4.01
N PRO A 164 35.69 -4.89 3.41
CA PRO A 164 36.66 -5.69 4.18
C PRO A 164 37.50 -4.83 5.14
N GLY A 165 37.43 -5.14 6.43
CA GLY A 165 38.08 -4.37 7.51
C GLY A 165 37.24 -3.24 8.14
N VAL A 166 36.03 -2.98 7.63
CA VAL A 166 35.10 -1.95 8.12
C VAL A 166 33.73 -2.58 8.40
N ALA A 167 33.16 -2.30 9.58
CA ALA A 167 31.89 -2.89 9.98
C ALA A 167 30.71 -2.43 9.09
N PRO A 168 29.74 -3.31 8.80
CA PRO A 168 28.48 -2.93 8.15
C PRO A 168 27.55 -2.16 9.11
N ALA A 169 26.50 -1.56 8.58
CA ALA A 169 25.45 -0.93 9.38
C ALA A 169 24.67 -1.95 10.21
N SER A 170 24.25 -1.55 11.42
CA SER A 170 23.26 -2.27 12.21
C SER A 170 21.85 -1.82 11.81
N VAL A 171 21.06 -2.75 11.30
CA VAL A 171 19.68 -2.55 10.85
C VAL A 171 18.73 -3.32 11.76
N VAL A 172 17.80 -2.60 12.39
CA VAL A 172 16.75 -3.18 13.23
C VAL A 172 15.41 -3.07 12.52
N ILE A 173 14.70 -4.18 12.37
CA ILE A 173 13.37 -4.22 11.73
C ILE A 173 12.34 -4.56 12.80
N LEU A 174 11.40 -3.66 13.03
CA LEU A 174 10.28 -3.86 13.96
C LEU A 174 9.09 -4.42 13.17
N GLY A 175 8.75 -5.68 13.40
CA GLY A 175 7.74 -6.43 12.66
C GLY A 175 8.35 -7.35 11.60
N GLY A 176 7.97 -8.62 11.63
CA GLY A 176 8.43 -9.67 10.73
C GLY A 176 7.37 -10.10 9.71
N GLY A 177 6.33 -9.29 9.50
CA GLY A 177 5.29 -9.51 8.49
C GLY A 177 5.81 -9.38 7.05
N VAL A 178 4.93 -9.11 6.09
CA VAL A 178 5.30 -8.99 4.66
C VAL A 178 6.36 -7.89 4.46
N SER A 179 6.07 -6.65 4.86
CA SER A 179 7.02 -5.53 4.69
C SER A 179 8.34 -5.77 5.41
N GLY A 180 8.29 -6.29 6.65
CA GLY A 180 9.50 -6.61 7.43
C GLY A 180 10.36 -7.70 6.80
N THR A 181 9.74 -8.77 6.28
CA THR A 181 10.43 -9.84 5.56
C THR A 181 11.17 -9.28 4.33
N HIS A 182 10.50 -8.40 3.57
CA HIS A 182 11.08 -7.81 2.37
C HIS A 182 12.14 -6.75 2.67
N ALA A 183 11.99 -5.98 3.74
CA ALA A 183 13.03 -5.09 4.25
C ALA A 183 14.28 -5.90 4.64
N ALA A 184 14.11 -7.03 5.32
CA ALA A 184 15.19 -7.94 5.66
C ALA A 184 15.88 -8.53 4.43
N THR A 185 15.10 -8.97 3.41
CA THR A 185 15.66 -9.47 2.15
C THR A 185 16.62 -8.47 1.51
N ILE A 186 16.23 -7.20 1.43
CA ILE A 186 17.07 -6.18 0.81
C ILE A 186 18.24 -5.81 1.73
N ALA A 187 18.01 -5.58 3.02
CA ALA A 187 19.09 -5.20 3.94
C ALA A 187 20.19 -6.28 4.05
N VAL A 188 19.80 -7.57 4.13
CA VAL A 188 20.75 -8.69 4.06
C VAL A 188 21.48 -8.71 2.72
N GLY A 189 20.75 -8.54 1.61
CA GLY A 189 21.33 -8.49 0.27
C GLY A 189 22.33 -7.33 0.06
N MET A 190 22.18 -6.24 0.82
CA MET A 190 23.12 -5.12 0.82
C MET A 190 24.30 -5.31 1.81
N GLY A 191 24.34 -6.44 2.54
CA GLY A 191 25.44 -6.79 3.46
C GLY A 191 25.28 -6.24 4.88
N ALA A 192 24.08 -5.78 5.27
CA ALA A 192 23.83 -5.23 6.61
C ALA A 192 23.87 -6.31 7.70
N ARG A 193 24.11 -5.90 8.96
CA ARG A 193 23.79 -6.72 10.13
C ARG A 193 22.32 -6.50 10.49
N VAL A 194 21.47 -7.49 10.26
CA VAL A 194 20.02 -7.36 10.39
C VAL A 194 19.49 -8.10 11.62
N THR A 195 18.76 -7.38 12.47
CA THR A 195 18.00 -7.94 13.59
C THR A 195 16.50 -7.67 13.38
N ILE A 196 15.68 -8.71 13.39
CA ILE A 196 14.22 -8.61 13.26
C ILE A 196 13.57 -8.86 14.62
N VAL A 197 12.69 -7.95 15.02
CA VAL A 197 12.00 -7.96 16.32
C VAL A 197 10.50 -8.16 16.09
N ASP A 198 9.93 -9.24 16.64
CA ASP A 198 8.50 -9.56 16.51
C ASP A 198 7.95 -10.22 17.79
N ARG A 199 6.63 -10.12 18.02
CA ARG A 199 5.94 -10.79 19.14
C ARG A 199 5.51 -12.22 18.79
N SER A 200 5.39 -12.56 17.52
CA SER A 200 5.00 -13.89 17.06
C SER A 200 6.22 -14.78 16.92
N LEU A 201 6.33 -15.80 17.77
CA LEU A 201 7.36 -16.82 17.66
C LEU A 201 7.29 -17.60 16.34
N ASP A 202 6.10 -17.73 15.76
CA ASP A 202 5.91 -18.38 14.46
C ASP A 202 6.49 -17.55 13.32
N VAL A 203 6.33 -16.21 13.38
CA VAL A 203 6.97 -15.28 12.44
C VAL A 203 8.49 -15.37 12.56
N LEU A 204 9.02 -15.31 13.78
CA LEU A 204 10.47 -15.40 14.01
C LEU A 204 11.04 -16.75 13.55
N ARG A 205 10.31 -17.86 13.77
CA ARG A 205 10.72 -19.19 13.29
C ARG A 205 10.72 -19.26 11.77
N ARG A 206 9.69 -18.73 11.10
CA ARG A 206 9.61 -18.65 9.63
C ARG A 206 10.81 -17.87 9.06
N LEU A 207 11.11 -16.72 9.63
CA LEU A 207 12.23 -15.88 9.21
C LEU A 207 13.58 -16.57 9.43
N SER A 208 13.77 -17.24 10.56
CA SER A 208 14.98 -18.02 10.83
C SER A 208 15.18 -19.16 9.84
N VAL A 209 14.11 -19.86 9.43
CA VAL A 209 14.16 -20.88 8.38
C VAL A 209 14.52 -20.25 7.02
N GLN A 210 13.95 -19.09 6.70
CA GLN A 210 14.15 -18.42 5.42
C GLN A 210 15.57 -17.85 5.24
N PHE A 211 16.13 -17.21 6.26
CA PHE A 211 17.40 -16.48 6.18
C PHE A 211 18.58 -17.19 6.83
N GLY A 212 18.33 -18.30 7.56
CA GLY A 212 19.34 -19.03 8.31
C GLY A 212 20.05 -18.12 9.31
N THR A 213 21.37 -18.12 9.26
CA THR A 213 22.24 -17.32 10.15
C THR A 213 22.50 -15.91 9.63
N SER A 214 21.86 -15.49 8.55
CA SER A 214 22.07 -14.15 7.96
C SER A 214 21.35 -13.04 8.72
N ILE A 215 20.44 -13.40 9.63
CA ILE A 215 19.70 -12.47 10.48
C ILE A 215 19.73 -12.94 11.93
N GLU A 216 19.50 -12.01 12.83
CA GLU A 216 19.12 -12.28 14.21
C GLU A 216 17.60 -12.11 14.36
N THR A 217 16.95 -13.02 15.08
CA THR A 217 15.53 -12.92 15.42
C THR A 217 15.39 -12.74 16.94
N VAL A 218 14.64 -11.71 17.35
CA VAL A 218 14.51 -11.34 18.76
C VAL A 218 13.04 -11.19 19.12
N TYR A 219 12.62 -11.78 20.24
CA TYR A 219 11.28 -11.59 20.76
C TYR A 219 11.07 -10.15 21.24
N SER A 220 9.96 -9.54 20.84
CA SER A 220 9.65 -8.13 21.12
C SER A 220 9.23 -7.89 22.57
N THR A 221 10.21 -7.67 23.44
CA THR A 221 10.03 -7.06 24.77
C THR A 221 10.36 -5.56 24.71
N ARG A 222 9.88 -4.78 25.69
CA ARG A 222 10.24 -3.35 25.80
C ARG A 222 11.75 -3.16 25.93
N ASP A 223 12.39 -3.97 26.76
CA ASP A 223 13.84 -3.98 26.97
C ASP A 223 14.61 -4.26 25.66
N ALA A 224 14.20 -5.29 24.92
CA ALA A 224 14.84 -5.63 23.65
C ALA A 224 14.69 -4.51 22.61
N VAL A 225 13.48 -3.95 22.46
CA VAL A 225 13.24 -2.84 21.53
C VAL A 225 14.09 -1.63 21.90
N GLU A 226 14.10 -1.23 23.18
CA GLU A 226 14.88 -0.08 23.65
C GLU A 226 16.37 -0.23 23.33
N ARG A 227 16.97 -1.36 23.74
CA ARG A 227 18.40 -1.62 23.54
C ARG A 227 18.76 -1.64 22.06
N LEU A 228 18.00 -2.38 21.25
CA LEU A 228 18.29 -2.55 19.82
C LEU A 228 18.13 -1.24 19.04
N VAL A 229 17.07 -0.47 19.32
CA VAL A 229 16.79 0.80 18.61
C VAL A 229 17.84 1.86 18.93
N VAL A 230 18.25 2.00 20.19
CA VAL A 230 19.26 2.98 20.60
C VAL A 230 20.61 2.71 19.93
N ASP A 231 20.96 1.43 19.75
CA ASP A 231 22.22 1.01 19.14
C ASP A 231 22.18 0.93 17.60
N ALA A 232 21.01 1.03 16.97
CA ALA A 232 20.87 0.87 15.52
C ALA A 232 21.41 2.08 14.73
N ASP A 233 21.91 1.82 13.51
CA ASP A 233 22.19 2.88 12.54
C ASP A 233 20.94 3.17 11.68
N LEU A 234 20.15 2.13 11.39
CA LEU A 234 18.87 2.21 10.69
C LEU A 234 17.81 1.38 11.43
N VAL A 235 16.64 1.96 11.67
CA VAL A 235 15.46 1.23 12.14
C VAL A 235 14.36 1.32 11.10
N ILE A 236 13.76 0.18 10.76
CA ILE A 236 12.64 0.07 9.84
C ILE A 236 11.41 -0.40 10.61
N GLY A 237 10.40 0.47 10.70
CA GLY A 237 9.14 0.20 11.36
C GLY A 237 8.13 -0.39 10.37
N THR A 238 7.70 -1.63 10.57
CA THR A 238 6.78 -2.36 9.67
C THR A 238 5.60 -3.00 10.41
N VAL A 239 5.29 -2.49 11.60
CA VAL A 239 4.22 -3.06 12.43
C VAL A 239 2.87 -2.59 11.93
N LEU A 240 2.06 -3.56 11.51
CA LEU A 240 0.72 -3.37 10.97
C LEU A 240 -0.27 -4.15 11.85
N ILE A 241 -1.29 -3.46 12.35
CA ILE A 241 -2.46 -4.11 12.96
C ILE A 241 -3.63 -3.85 12.02
N PRO A 242 -4.16 -4.87 11.31
CA PRO A 242 -5.27 -4.68 10.38
C PRO A 242 -6.45 -3.95 11.03
N GLY A 243 -6.86 -2.82 10.45
CA GLY A 243 -8.01 -2.03 10.92
C GLY A 243 -7.79 -1.18 12.18
N ALA A 244 -6.57 -1.09 12.71
CA ALA A 244 -6.26 -0.29 13.90
C ALA A 244 -5.04 0.62 13.67
N ALA A 245 -4.88 1.63 14.54
CA ALA A 245 -3.68 2.48 14.53
C ALA A 245 -2.42 1.65 14.88
N ALA A 246 -1.30 2.01 14.27
CA ALA A 246 -0.02 1.37 14.59
C ALA A 246 0.38 1.65 16.05
N PRO A 247 0.82 0.65 16.83
CA PRO A 247 1.27 0.88 18.18
C PRO A 247 2.57 1.68 18.18
N LYS A 248 2.70 2.63 19.12
CA LYS A 248 3.94 3.39 19.32
C LYS A 248 4.97 2.54 20.05
N LEU A 249 5.94 2.00 19.30
CA LEU A 249 6.97 1.09 19.79
C LEU A 249 8.27 1.80 20.14
N VAL A 250 8.59 2.87 19.42
CA VAL A 250 9.77 3.71 19.68
C VAL A 250 9.32 5.03 20.26
N THR A 251 9.73 5.30 21.50
CA THR A 251 9.35 6.53 22.20
C THR A 251 10.29 7.68 21.87
N ALA A 252 9.84 8.93 22.06
CA ALA A 252 10.69 10.11 21.88
C ALA A 252 11.95 10.06 22.76
N ALA A 253 11.85 9.46 23.96
CA ALA A 253 12.98 9.25 24.86
C ALA A 253 14.02 8.26 24.29
N MET A 254 13.58 7.25 23.53
CA MET A 254 14.49 6.34 22.81
C MET A 254 15.16 7.09 21.65
N VAL A 255 14.40 7.85 20.86
CA VAL A 255 14.94 8.63 19.71
C VAL A 255 16.05 9.57 20.16
N LYS A 256 15.85 10.30 21.27
CA LYS A 256 16.85 11.20 21.85
C LYS A 256 18.17 10.51 22.25
N ARG A 257 18.14 9.20 22.50
CA ARG A 257 19.31 8.40 22.88
C ARG A 257 19.97 7.71 21.69
N MET A 258 19.34 7.70 20.52
CA MET A 258 19.91 7.10 19.32
C MET A 258 21.18 7.83 18.89
N LYS A 259 22.00 7.14 18.10
CA LYS A 259 23.19 7.71 17.46
C LYS A 259 22.79 8.89 16.55
N PRO A 260 23.44 10.07 16.66
CA PRO A 260 23.23 11.15 15.70
C PRO A 260 23.53 10.70 14.26
N GLY A 261 22.66 11.10 13.34
CA GLY A 261 22.68 10.72 11.93
C GLY A 261 22.11 9.34 11.63
N SER A 262 21.56 8.62 12.63
CA SER A 262 20.78 7.40 12.39
C SER A 262 19.47 7.73 11.65
N VAL A 263 18.87 6.69 11.06
CA VAL A 263 17.68 6.81 10.24
C VAL A 263 16.55 5.95 10.79
N LEU A 264 15.36 6.53 10.87
CA LEU A 264 14.10 5.84 11.15
C LEU A 264 13.25 5.86 9.87
N VAL A 265 12.89 4.69 9.35
CA VAL A 265 11.97 4.54 8.22
C VAL A 265 10.66 3.96 8.72
N ASP A 266 9.60 4.75 8.76
CA ASP A 266 8.29 4.32 9.26
C ASP A 266 7.37 3.90 8.11
N VAL A 267 7.41 2.63 7.75
CA VAL A 267 6.53 2.04 6.72
C VAL A 267 5.07 2.03 7.20
N SER A 268 4.86 2.02 8.52
CA SER A 268 3.54 2.02 9.14
C SER A 268 2.89 3.40 9.21
N ILE A 269 3.46 4.43 8.56
CA ILE A 269 2.98 5.80 8.64
C ILE A 269 1.56 5.99 8.10
N ASP A 270 1.13 5.16 7.15
CA ASP A 270 -0.24 5.15 6.62
C ASP A 270 -1.31 4.90 7.71
N GLN A 271 -0.91 4.35 8.86
CA GLN A 271 -1.77 4.09 10.02
C GLN A 271 -1.33 4.88 11.26
N GLY A 272 -0.69 6.04 11.04
CA GLY A 272 -0.23 6.94 12.10
C GLY A 272 1.20 6.67 12.58
N GLY A 273 1.89 5.66 12.05
CA GLY A 273 3.31 5.38 12.32
C GLY A 273 3.57 4.67 13.64
N CYS A 274 4.60 3.83 13.67
CA CYS A 274 5.00 3.07 14.86
C CYS A 274 6.04 3.78 15.75
N PHE A 275 6.50 4.97 15.36
CA PHE A 275 7.32 5.84 16.21
C PHE A 275 6.50 7.00 16.78
N GLU A 276 6.76 7.41 18.02
CA GLU A 276 6.06 8.54 18.66
C GLU A 276 6.34 9.88 17.96
N THR A 277 7.54 10.02 17.38
CA THR A 277 8.03 11.22 16.69
C THR A 277 7.64 11.27 15.22
N SER A 278 7.00 10.23 14.69
CA SER A 278 6.58 10.16 13.29
C SER A 278 5.40 11.08 12.98
N HIS A 279 5.48 11.76 11.84
CA HIS A 279 4.34 12.36 11.15
C HIS A 279 4.50 12.16 9.64
N ALA A 280 3.39 12.13 8.90
CA ALA A 280 3.41 11.83 7.48
C ALA A 280 4.18 12.89 6.69
N THR A 281 5.07 12.43 5.81
CA THR A 281 5.81 13.25 4.85
C THR A 281 5.41 12.92 3.42
N THR A 282 6.01 13.60 2.43
CA THR A 282 5.71 13.42 1.00
C THR A 282 6.96 13.06 0.23
N HIS A 283 6.83 12.56 -1.01
CA HIS A 283 8.01 12.35 -1.88
C HIS A 283 8.80 13.64 -2.15
N ALA A 284 8.17 14.82 -2.07
CA ALA A 284 8.85 16.10 -2.29
C ALA A 284 9.66 16.55 -1.07
N GLU A 285 9.15 16.27 0.14
CA GLU A 285 9.79 16.59 1.42
C GLU A 285 9.83 15.31 2.27
N PRO A 286 10.68 14.33 1.93
CA PRO A 286 10.55 12.96 2.44
C PRO A 286 11.02 12.77 3.87
N VAL A 287 11.88 13.67 4.37
CA VAL A 287 12.52 13.52 5.67
C VAL A 287 12.43 14.78 6.53
N PHE A 288 12.44 14.56 7.85
CA PHE A 288 12.66 15.58 8.87
C PHE A 288 13.62 15.05 9.94
N ILE A 289 14.12 15.93 10.81
CA ILE A 289 15.09 15.57 11.85
C ILE A 289 14.51 15.83 13.23
N VAL A 290 14.61 14.86 14.13
CA VAL A 290 14.26 14.98 15.56
C VAL A 290 15.44 14.46 16.38
N ASP A 291 15.94 15.27 17.32
CA ASP A 291 17.08 14.92 18.18
C ASP A 291 18.32 14.39 17.41
N GLY A 292 18.55 14.89 16.18
CA GLY A 292 19.65 14.46 15.33
C GLY A 292 19.43 13.13 14.58
N VAL A 293 18.21 12.58 14.63
CA VAL A 293 17.79 11.36 13.94
C VAL A 293 16.90 11.71 12.76
N ILE A 294 17.23 11.16 11.59
CA ILE A 294 16.48 11.38 10.35
C ILE A 294 15.23 10.48 10.37
N HIS A 295 14.07 11.07 10.10
CA HIS A 295 12.81 10.36 9.98
C HIS A 295 12.35 10.38 8.54
N TYR A 296 12.20 9.21 7.94
CA TYR A 296 11.55 9.01 6.65
C TYR A 296 10.15 8.42 6.90
N CYS A 297 9.13 9.20 6.57
CA CYS A 297 7.73 8.90 6.90
C CYS A 297 6.80 9.11 5.69
N VAL A 298 7.26 8.78 4.48
CA VAL A 298 6.46 8.97 3.26
C VAL A 298 5.34 7.94 3.22
N ALA A 299 4.09 8.40 3.27
CA ALA A 299 2.90 7.55 3.25
C ALA A 299 2.82 6.66 1.99
N ASN A 300 2.98 7.26 0.81
CA ASN A 300 2.83 6.52 -0.44
C ASN A 300 4.15 5.98 -1.00
N MET A 301 4.95 5.25 -0.20
CA MET A 301 6.27 4.76 -0.64
C MET A 301 6.24 4.08 -2.03
N PRO A 302 5.31 3.13 -2.31
CA PRO A 302 5.28 2.44 -3.61
C PRO A 302 5.04 3.36 -4.81
N GLY A 303 4.50 4.57 -4.62
CA GLY A 303 4.36 5.57 -5.67
C GLY A 303 5.71 6.03 -6.25
N GLY A 304 6.80 5.98 -5.48
CA GLY A 304 8.14 6.35 -5.93
C GLY A 304 8.77 5.36 -6.92
N VAL A 305 8.23 4.14 -7.03
CA VAL A 305 8.67 3.09 -7.97
C VAL A 305 7.50 2.61 -8.83
N ALA A 306 6.71 3.57 -9.34
CA ALA A 306 5.42 3.34 -9.98
C ALA A 306 5.40 2.24 -11.03
N ARG A 307 6.45 2.11 -11.85
CA ARG A 307 6.54 1.00 -12.81
C ARG A 307 6.40 -0.35 -12.10
N THR A 308 7.27 -0.64 -11.14
CA THR A 308 7.25 -1.92 -10.41
C THR A 308 5.95 -2.11 -9.66
N SER A 309 5.49 -1.10 -8.94
CA SER A 309 4.29 -1.21 -8.09
C SER A 309 3.00 -1.30 -8.92
N THR A 310 2.90 -0.65 -10.07
CA THR A 310 1.78 -0.81 -11.00
C THR A 310 1.66 -2.25 -11.49
N PHE A 311 2.75 -2.86 -11.96
CA PHE A 311 2.72 -4.26 -12.41
C PHE A 311 2.42 -5.22 -11.25
N ALA A 312 3.02 -5.01 -10.08
CA ALA A 312 2.79 -5.85 -8.90
C ALA A 312 1.31 -5.79 -8.45
N LEU A 313 0.71 -4.60 -8.42
CA LEU A 313 -0.71 -4.44 -8.10
C LEU A 313 -1.60 -5.11 -9.15
N ASN A 314 -1.32 -4.88 -10.44
CA ASN A 314 -2.12 -5.43 -11.54
C ASN A 314 -2.12 -6.95 -11.57
N ASN A 315 -0.99 -7.59 -11.31
CA ASN A 315 -0.92 -9.05 -11.24
C ASN A 315 -1.81 -9.62 -10.12
N ALA A 316 -1.99 -8.88 -9.02
CA ALA A 316 -2.86 -9.28 -7.92
C ALA A 316 -4.34 -8.94 -8.17
N THR A 317 -4.63 -7.79 -8.78
CA THR A 317 -6.01 -7.32 -9.00
C THR A 317 -6.67 -7.96 -10.23
N LEU A 318 -5.90 -8.34 -11.25
CA LEU A 318 -6.41 -8.83 -12.53
C LEU A 318 -7.44 -9.97 -12.41
N PRO A 319 -7.23 -11.03 -11.58
CA PRO A 319 -8.24 -12.07 -11.42
C PRO A 319 -9.60 -11.55 -10.93
N PHE A 320 -9.60 -10.55 -10.04
CA PHE A 320 -10.83 -9.93 -9.53
C PHE A 320 -11.45 -8.97 -10.54
N VAL A 321 -10.63 -8.22 -11.27
CA VAL A 321 -11.06 -7.35 -12.37
C VAL A 321 -11.77 -8.19 -13.44
N LEU A 322 -11.21 -9.33 -13.85
CA LEU A 322 -11.84 -10.26 -14.80
C LEU A 322 -13.08 -10.94 -14.23
N ALA A 323 -13.09 -11.29 -12.94
CA ALA A 323 -14.29 -11.87 -12.32
C ALA A 323 -15.48 -10.90 -12.33
N ILE A 324 -15.24 -9.62 -11.99
CA ILE A 324 -16.27 -8.56 -12.06
C ILE A 324 -16.64 -8.28 -13.53
N ALA A 325 -15.61 -8.14 -14.36
CA ALA A 325 -15.52 -8.39 -15.79
C ALA A 325 -16.67 -9.18 -16.44
N ASP A 326 -16.49 -10.49 -16.32
CA ASP A 326 -17.21 -11.56 -16.98
C ASP A 326 -18.58 -11.81 -16.36
N LYS A 327 -18.68 -11.70 -15.03
CA LYS A 327 -19.88 -12.11 -14.28
C LYS A 327 -20.81 -10.96 -13.93
N GLY A 328 -20.32 -9.72 -13.98
CA GLY A 328 -20.92 -8.58 -13.29
C GLY A 328 -20.69 -8.64 -11.79
N TRP A 329 -20.66 -7.47 -11.14
CA TRP A 329 -20.28 -7.35 -9.73
C TRP A 329 -21.15 -8.21 -8.80
N LYS A 330 -22.49 -8.21 -9.00
CA LYS A 330 -23.45 -8.88 -8.11
C LYS A 330 -23.18 -10.39 -8.02
N ARG A 331 -22.96 -11.03 -9.17
CA ARG A 331 -22.62 -12.46 -9.25
C ARG A 331 -21.21 -12.71 -8.74
N ALA A 332 -20.23 -11.87 -9.11
CA ALA A 332 -18.85 -12.01 -8.68
C ALA A 332 -18.71 -12.00 -7.15
N VAL A 333 -19.34 -11.03 -6.46
CA VAL A 333 -19.31 -10.95 -4.99
C VAL A 333 -20.18 -12.02 -4.32
N SER A 334 -21.21 -12.54 -4.98
CA SER A 334 -22.04 -13.60 -4.39
C SER A 334 -21.33 -14.96 -4.40
N GLU A 335 -20.54 -15.23 -5.44
CA GLU A 335 -19.82 -16.51 -5.60
C GLU A 335 -18.45 -16.52 -4.88
N ASP A 336 -17.85 -15.34 -4.64
CA ASP A 336 -16.55 -15.22 -3.98
C ASP A 336 -16.69 -14.47 -2.63
N PRO A 337 -16.64 -15.19 -1.49
CA PRO A 337 -16.73 -14.56 -0.17
C PRO A 337 -15.56 -13.61 0.13
N HIS A 338 -14.41 -13.78 -0.53
CA HIS A 338 -13.25 -12.93 -0.36
C HIS A 338 -13.38 -11.60 -1.09
N LEU A 339 -13.89 -11.62 -2.32
CA LEU A 339 -14.27 -10.40 -3.03
C LEU A 339 -15.45 -9.70 -2.35
N LYS A 340 -16.41 -10.47 -1.81
CA LYS A 340 -17.52 -9.93 -1.01
C LYS A 340 -17.06 -9.14 0.20
N ALA A 341 -16.02 -9.60 0.89
CA ALA A 341 -15.42 -8.86 2.01
C ALA A 341 -14.91 -7.47 1.58
N GLY A 342 -14.57 -7.32 0.29
CA GLY A 342 -14.19 -6.07 -0.34
C GLY A 342 -15.34 -5.07 -0.54
N LEU A 343 -16.61 -5.51 -0.50
CA LEU A 343 -17.76 -4.64 -0.76
C LEU A 343 -17.94 -3.65 0.40
N ASN A 344 -17.76 -2.37 0.12
CA ASN A 344 -17.77 -1.31 1.13
C ASN A 344 -19.00 -0.41 1.05
N VAL A 345 -19.43 -0.05 -0.17
CA VAL A 345 -20.63 0.77 -0.40
C VAL A 345 -21.43 0.19 -1.55
N HIS A 346 -22.75 0.15 -1.41
CA HIS A 346 -23.65 -0.19 -2.51
C HIS A 346 -25.02 0.49 -2.33
N ALA A 347 -25.53 1.14 -3.37
CA ALA A 347 -26.89 1.70 -3.41
C ALA A 347 -27.25 2.55 -2.17
N GLY A 348 -26.32 3.42 -1.74
CA GLY A 348 -26.52 4.29 -0.57
C GLY A 348 -26.39 3.60 0.78
N LYS A 349 -25.89 2.37 0.83
CA LYS A 349 -25.66 1.62 2.06
C LYS A 349 -24.17 1.37 2.24
N LEU A 350 -23.68 1.63 3.46
CA LEU A 350 -22.36 1.21 3.90
C LEU A 350 -22.43 -0.27 4.33
N THR A 351 -21.54 -1.11 3.83
CA THR A 351 -21.54 -2.56 4.10
C THR A 351 -20.38 -3.03 4.97
N TYR A 352 -19.31 -2.24 5.09
CA TYR A 352 -18.13 -2.61 5.86
C TYR A 352 -18.23 -2.13 7.32
N ALA A 353 -18.32 -3.08 8.26
CA ALA A 353 -18.63 -2.82 9.67
C ALA A 353 -17.64 -1.86 10.37
N ALA A 354 -16.33 -2.08 10.18
CA ALA A 354 -15.30 -1.28 10.86
C ALA A 354 -15.32 0.20 10.44
N VAL A 355 -15.68 0.50 9.18
CA VAL A 355 -15.86 1.88 8.71
C VAL A 355 -17.09 2.51 9.36
N GLY A 356 -18.18 1.74 9.50
CA GLY A 356 -19.38 2.22 10.18
C GLY A 356 -19.16 2.51 11.66
N GLU A 357 -18.39 1.67 12.34
CA GLU A 357 -17.97 1.89 13.73
C GLU A 357 -17.10 3.15 13.86
N ALA A 358 -16.07 3.28 13.02
CA ALA A 358 -15.16 4.43 13.05
C ALA A 358 -15.87 5.78 12.79
N LEU A 359 -16.89 5.78 11.93
CA LEU A 359 -17.58 7.01 11.50
C LEU A 359 -18.96 7.22 12.13
N GLY A 360 -19.44 6.29 12.97
CA GLY A 360 -20.80 6.34 13.52
C GLY A 360 -21.91 6.19 12.48
N ILE A 361 -21.65 5.50 11.37
CA ILE A 361 -22.59 5.29 10.26
C ILE A 361 -23.21 3.90 10.35
N LYS A 362 -24.54 3.81 10.23
CA LYS A 362 -25.25 2.52 10.22
C LYS A 362 -24.83 1.67 9.03
N THR A 363 -24.45 0.42 9.29
CA THR A 363 -24.08 -0.54 8.25
C THR A 363 -25.21 -1.50 7.92
N THR A 364 -25.17 -2.05 6.70
CA THR A 364 -26.04 -3.14 6.23
C THR A 364 -25.17 -4.34 5.88
N ALA A 365 -25.55 -5.55 6.29
CA ALA A 365 -24.81 -6.75 5.90
C ALA A 365 -24.70 -6.85 4.37
N ALA A 366 -23.53 -7.20 3.85
CA ALA A 366 -23.27 -7.28 2.41
C ALA A 366 -24.32 -8.14 1.68
N ASP A 367 -24.70 -9.29 2.24
CA ASP A 367 -25.71 -10.19 1.66
C ASP A 367 -27.09 -9.52 1.51
N LEU A 368 -27.48 -8.67 2.46
CA LEU A 368 -28.74 -7.90 2.39
C LEU A 368 -28.65 -6.75 1.38
N ALA A 369 -27.48 -6.13 1.24
CA ALA A 369 -27.25 -5.08 0.25
C ALA A 369 -27.26 -5.66 -1.17
N ILE A 370 -26.68 -6.85 -1.36
CA ILE A 370 -26.65 -7.58 -2.64
C ILE A 370 -28.05 -8.02 -3.06
N ALA A 371 -28.89 -8.47 -2.12
CA ALA A 371 -30.22 -9.00 -2.42
C ALA A 371 -31.27 -7.93 -2.78
N ALA A 372 -31.07 -6.69 -2.34
CA ALA A 372 -31.93 -5.53 -2.63
C ALA A 372 -31.87 -5.12 -4.12
#